data_AF-A0A967SUB8-F1
#
_entry.id   AF-A0A967SUB8-F1
#
_cell.length_a   1.000
_cell.length_b   1.000
_cell.length_c   1.000
_cell.angle_alpha   90.00
_cell.angle_beta   90.00
_cell.angle_gamma   90.00
#
_symmetry.space_group_name_H-M   'P 1'
#
loop_
_entity.id
_entity.type
_entity.pdbx_description
1 polymer ?
#
loop_
_entity_poly.entity_id
_entity_poly.type
_entity_poly.pdbx_seq_one_letter_code
_entity_poly.pdbx_strand_id
1 'polypeptide(L)'
;AIGGSILAGLGIGLILSNGYSFIGTIGLAEIITKKLEVSPGKGILMVESGVIVVGTLVIGIEQAMVSAIALYLLSKMVQSITYGMYQYKQVLIVSPELDHIKNRLTREISENSSVLIAQNAAREEEQNLL
;
A
#
# COMPACT_ATOMS: atom_id res chain seq x y z
N ALA A 1 -8.10 -6.14 23.59
CA ALA A 1 -6.99 -5.90 22.64
C ALA A 1 -7.48 -5.94 21.19
N ILE A 2 -7.94 -7.10 20.70
CA ILE A 2 -8.24 -7.34 19.26
C ILE A 2 -9.24 -6.34 18.65
N GLY A 3 -10.42 -6.15 19.26
CA GLY A 3 -11.42 -5.20 18.73
C GLY A 3 -10.94 -3.75 18.71
N GLY A 4 -10.12 -3.36 19.68
CA GLY A 4 -9.51 -2.04 19.74
C GLY A 4 -8.51 -1.82 18.61
N SER A 5 -7.70 -2.82 18.28
CA SER A 5 -6.75 -2.76 17.14
C SER A 5 -7.46 -2.63 15.81
N ILE A 6 -8.62 -3.29 15.65
CA ILE A 6 -9.42 -3.16 14.43
C ILE A 6 -9.97 -1.75 14.31
N LEU A 7 -10.61 -1.23 15.37
CA LEU A 7 -11.18 0.11 15.37
C LEU A 7 -10.11 1.21 15.22
N ALA A 8 -8.96 1.05 15.87
CA ALA A 8 -7.82 1.94 15.70
C ALA A 8 -7.26 1.88 14.27
N GLY A 9 -7.17 0.68 13.69
CA GLY A 9 -6.73 0.50 12.31
C GLY A 9 -7.67 1.14 11.31
N LEU A 10 -8.99 1.10 11.60
CA LEU A 10 -10.00 1.84 10.86
C LEU A 10 -9.74 3.35 10.90
N GLY A 11 -9.61 3.92 12.10
CA GLY A 11 -9.36 5.36 12.25
C GLY A 11 -8.05 5.83 11.61
N ILE A 12 -6.95 5.12 11.87
CA ILE A 12 -5.63 5.44 11.31
C ILE A 12 -5.63 5.30 9.79
N GLY A 13 -6.21 4.23 9.26
CA GLY A 13 -6.30 4.01 7.82
C GLY A 13 -7.10 5.10 7.11
N LEU A 14 -8.19 5.58 7.71
CA LEU A 14 -8.98 6.70 7.18
C LEU A 14 -8.18 8.01 7.17
N ILE A 15 -7.48 8.32 8.25
CA ILE A 15 -6.67 9.56 8.36
C ILE A 15 -5.56 9.56 7.30
N LEU A 16 -4.82 8.45 7.18
CA LEU A 16 -3.77 8.30 6.18
C LEU A 16 -4.32 8.29 4.74
N SER A 17 -5.49 7.68 4.52
CA SER A 17 -6.16 7.68 3.21
C SER A 17 -6.58 9.08 2.76
N ASN A 18 -6.80 10.02 3.69
CA ASN A 18 -7.11 11.40 3.39
C ASN A 18 -5.84 12.29 3.29
N GLY A 19 -4.64 11.70 3.36
CA GLY A 19 -3.38 12.42 3.24
C GLY A 19 -2.94 13.19 4.48
N TYR A 20 -3.57 12.94 5.63
CA TYR A 20 -3.15 13.52 6.91
C TYR A 20 -2.06 12.67 7.56
N SER A 21 -1.12 13.34 8.24
CA SER A 21 -0.05 12.70 8.99
C SER A 21 -0.32 12.68 10.49
N PHE A 22 0.08 11.60 11.14
CA PHE A 22 0.07 11.50 12.61
C PHE A 22 1.37 12.06 13.20
N ILE A 23 1.29 12.53 14.45
CA ILE A 23 2.47 12.92 15.24
C ILE A 23 2.91 11.72 16.09
N GLY A 24 4.22 11.48 16.20
CA GLY A 24 4.80 10.39 16.98
C GLY A 24 5.39 9.26 16.13
N THR A 25 5.39 8.03 16.64
CA THR A 25 5.98 6.86 15.96
C THR A 25 5.24 6.47 14.68
N ILE A 26 3.92 6.68 14.63
CA ILE A 26 3.12 6.50 13.40
C ILE A 26 3.54 7.51 12.31
N GLY A 27 3.82 8.77 12.69
CA GLY A 27 4.35 9.77 11.75
C GLY A 27 5.73 9.42 11.23
N LEU A 28 6.63 8.94 12.11
CA LEU A 28 7.93 8.41 11.70
C LEU A 28 7.78 7.24 10.73
N ALA A 29 6.86 6.33 11.01
CA ALA A 29 6.55 5.22 10.13
C ALA A 29 6.06 5.69 8.76
N GLU A 30 5.22 6.73 8.69
CA GLU A 30 4.74 7.29 7.43
C GLU A 30 5.89 7.88 6.59
N ILE A 31 6.81 8.61 7.21
CA ILE A 31 7.98 9.18 6.53
C ILE A 31 8.88 8.06 5.98
N ILE A 32 9.14 7.04 6.79
CA ILE A 32 9.94 5.86 6.39
C ILE A 32 9.24 5.10 5.26
N THR A 33 7.92 4.94 5.36
CA THR A 33 7.09 4.30 4.33
C THR A 33 7.24 5.00 2.99
N LYS A 34 7.12 6.34 2.99
CA LYS A 34 7.27 7.17 1.79
C LYS A 34 8.68 7.06 1.20
N LYS A 35 9.72 6.96 2.04
CA LYS A 35 11.11 6.83 1.60
C LYS A 35 11.46 5.44 1.06
N LEU A 36 10.83 4.38 1.59
CA LEU A 36 11.06 2.99 1.18
C LEU A 36 10.04 2.48 0.15
N GLU A 37 9.09 3.32 -0.27
CA GLU A 37 8.00 2.98 -1.20
C GLU A 37 7.21 1.72 -0.79
N VAL A 38 7.07 1.50 0.52
CA VAL A 38 6.29 0.38 1.06
C VAL A 38 4.85 0.80 1.36
N SER A 39 3.97 -0.16 1.66
CA SER A 39 2.63 0.19 2.11
C SER A 39 2.64 0.76 3.55
N PRO A 40 1.76 1.71 3.90
CA PRO A 40 1.65 2.33 5.22
C PRO A 40 1.50 1.30 6.34
N GLY A 41 0.70 0.26 6.13
CA GLY A 41 0.59 -0.85 7.08
C GLY A 41 1.94 -1.52 7.35
N LYS A 42 2.73 -1.79 6.29
CA LYS A 42 4.07 -2.39 6.45
C LYS A 42 5.04 -1.46 7.16
N GLY A 43 5.02 -0.16 6.85
CA GLY A 43 5.92 0.78 7.53
C GLY A 43 5.57 0.99 9.00
N ILE A 44 4.27 1.06 9.34
CA ILE A 44 3.82 1.06 10.74
C ILE A 44 4.31 -0.20 11.44
N LEU A 45 4.13 -1.37 10.83
CA LEU A 45 4.58 -2.63 11.41
C LEU A 45 6.10 -2.67 11.61
N MET A 46 6.89 -2.16 10.67
CA MET A 46 8.36 -2.09 10.81
C MET A 46 8.78 -1.23 12.00
N VAL A 47 8.28 0.00 12.09
CA VAL A 47 8.67 0.92 13.16
C VAL A 47 8.17 0.46 14.53
N GLU A 48 6.89 0.09 14.62
CA GLU A 48 6.28 -0.33 15.88
C GLU A 48 6.79 -1.69 16.36
N SER A 49 7.23 -2.58 15.45
CA SER A 49 7.90 -3.82 15.87
C SER A 49 9.19 -3.53 16.63
N GLY A 50 9.95 -2.50 16.23
CA GLY A 50 11.13 -2.04 16.96
C GLY A 50 10.78 -1.54 18.36
N VAL A 51 9.68 -0.79 18.50
CA VAL A 51 9.17 -0.32 19.79
C VAL A 51 8.78 -1.51 20.68
N ILE A 52 8.08 -2.51 20.14
CA ILE A 52 7.69 -3.72 20.88
C ILE A 52 8.93 -4.50 21.32
N VAL A 53 9.95 -4.66 20.47
CA VAL A 53 11.20 -5.36 20.82
C VAL A 53 11.89 -4.68 22.00
N VAL A 54 12.04 -3.35 21.96
CA VAL A 54 12.64 -2.60 23.07
C VAL A 54 11.76 -2.68 24.32
N GLY A 55 10.44 -2.56 24.16
CA GLY A 55 9.48 -2.63 25.26
C GLY A 55 9.40 -4.00 25.92
N THR A 56 9.67 -5.09 25.19
CA THR A 56 9.61 -6.48 25.69
C THR A 56 10.51 -6.68 26.92
N LEU A 57 11.64 -5.98 27.00
CA LEU A 57 12.54 -6.02 28.15
C LEU A 57 11.90 -5.49 29.44
N VAL A 58 10.84 -4.67 29.32
CA VAL A 58 10.13 -4.03 30.44
C VAL A 58 8.82 -4.76 30.75
N ILE A 59 8.03 -5.09 29.72
CA ILE A 59 6.68 -5.67 29.89
C ILE A 59 6.66 -7.21 29.91
N GLY A 60 7.76 -7.86 29.54
CA GLY A 60 7.85 -9.32 29.43
C GLY A 60 7.30 -9.87 28.10
N ILE A 61 7.65 -11.13 27.82
CA ILE A 61 7.38 -11.77 26.52
C ILE A 61 5.89 -12.05 26.27
N GLU A 62 5.12 -12.33 27.32
CA GLU A 62 3.69 -12.66 27.22
C GLU A 62 2.90 -11.46 26.70
N GLN A 63 3.14 -10.28 27.27
CA GLN A 63 2.50 -9.04 26.82
C GLN A 63 3.00 -8.60 25.45
N ALA A 64 4.29 -8.83 25.15
CA ALA A 64 4.86 -8.53 23.84
C ALA A 64 4.19 -9.34 22.71
N MET A 65 3.89 -10.62 22.94
CA MET A 65 3.19 -11.46 21.96
C MET A 65 1.78 -10.93 21.66
N VAL A 66 1.02 -10.53 22.69
CA VAL A 66 -0.31 -9.95 22.50
C VAL A 66 -0.23 -8.65 21.71
N SER A 67 0.73 -7.78 22.03
CA SER A 67 0.98 -6.53 21.29
C SER A 67 1.40 -6.78 19.85
N ALA A 68 2.21 -7.79 19.58
CA ALA A 68 2.62 -8.14 18.23
C ALA A 68 1.44 -8.60 17.37
N ILE A 69 0.53 -9.42 17.93
CA ILE A 69 -0.69 -9.85 17.23
C ILE A 69 -1.61 -8.65 16.98
N ALA A 70 -1.81 -7.81 18.00
CA ALA A 70 -2.60 -6.59 17.90
C ALA A 70 -2.06 -5.63 16.82
N LEU A 71 -0.74 -5.43 16.78
CA LEU A 71 -0.05 -4.61 15.79
C LEU A 71 -0.17 -5.19 14.38
N TYR A 72 -0.06 -6.51 14.23
CA TYR A 72 -0.25 -7.17 12.94
C TYR A 72 -1.66 -6.91 12.41
N LEU A 73 -2.70 -7.07 13.24
CA LEU A 73 -4.08 -6.80 12.86
C LEU A 73 -4.29 -5.32 12.50
N LEU A 74 -3.73 -4.40 13.30
CA LEU A 74 -3.75 -2.97 13.03
C LEU A 74 -3.17 -2.66 11.65
N SER A 75 -1.97 -3.18 11.36
CA SER A 75 -1.26 -2.95 10.10
C SER A 75 -2.04 -3.45 8.89
N LYS A 76 -2.71 -4.60 9.05
CA LYS A 76 -3.53 -5.22 8.00
C LYS A 76 -4.77 -4.37 7.72
N MET A 77 -5.41 -3.86 8.78
CA MET A 77 -6.58 -2.99 8.66
C MET A 77 -6.20 -1.67 7.99
N VAL A 78 -5.11 -1.02 8.41
CA VAL A 78 -4.61 0.21 7.78
C VAL A 78 -4.34 -0.02 6.30
N GLN A 79 -3.62 -1.10 5.96
CA GLN A 79 -3.32 -1.42 4.56
C GLN A 79 -4.59 -1.62 3.72
N SER A 80 -5.57 -2.34 4.25
CA SER A 80 -6.83 -2.62 3.56
C SER A 80 -7.65 -1.36 3.28
N ILE A 81 -7.53 -0.34 4.12
CA ILE A 81 -8.27 0.92 3.95
C ILE A 81 -7.54 1.84 2.99
N THR A 82 -6.22 1.99 3.15
CA THR A 82 -5.47 2.95 2.35
C THR A 82 -5.30 2.50 0.89
N TYR A 83 -5.13 1.19 0.62
CA TYR A 83 -4.94 0.67 -0.74
C TYR A 83 -6.13 -0.13 -1.26
N GLY A 84 -7.21 -0.23 -0.47
CA GLY A 84 -8.33 -1.13 -0.75
C GLY A 84 -7.98 -2.62 -0.56
N MET A 85 -8.98 -3.48 -0.67
CA MET A 85 -8.78 -4.94 -0.65
C MET A 85 -8.16 -5.46 -1.97
N TYR A 86 -8.22 -4.69 -3.05
CA TYR A 86 -7.80 -5.10 -4.39
C TYR A 86 -6.45 -4.49 -4.76
N GLN A 87 -5.48 -5.33 -5.09
CA GLN A 87 -4.17 -4.90 -5.58
C GLN A 87 -4.27 -4.63 -7.08
N TYR A 88 -4.57 -3.39 -7.47
CA TYR A 88 -4.45 -2.98 -8.87
C TYR A 88 -2.96 -2.76 -9.20
N LYS A 89 -2.43 -3.50 -10.17
CA LYS A 89 -1.12 -3.23 -10.77
C LYS A 89 -1.34 -2.47 -12.07
N GLN A 90 -0.82 -1.24 -12.15
CA GLN A 90 -0.79 -0.45 -13.37
C GLN A 90 0.56 -0.68 -14.07
N VAL A 91 0.52 -1.01 -15.35
CA VAL A 91 1.71 -1.13 -16.20
C VAL A 91 1.49 -0.16 -17.36
N LEU A 92 2.33 0.87 -17.44
CA LEU A 92 2.32 1.82 -18.56
C LEU A 92 3.33 1.36 -19.61
N ILE A 93 2.86 1.09 -20.83
CA ILE A 93 3.72 0.65 -21.92
C ILE A 93 3.77 1.74 -23.00
N VAL A 94 4.96 2.28 -23.26
CA VAL A 94 5.21 3.25 -24.33
C VAL A 94 6.04 2.57 -25.41
N SER A 95 5.45 2.35 -26.58
CA SER A 95 6.12 1.67 -27.70
C SER A 95 5.56 2.18 -29.04
N PRO A 96 6.37 2.21 -30.12
CA PRO A 96 5.85 2.43 -31.47
C PRO A 96 5.07 1.22 -32.03
N GLU A 97 5.22 0.03 -31.44
CA GLU A 97 4.56 -1.21 -31.90
C GLU A 97 3.42 -1.67 -30.96
N LEU A 98 2.53 -0.75 -30.56
CA LEU A 98 1.50 -1.04 -29.56
C LEU A 98 0.47 -2.06 -30.00
N ASP A 99 0.15 -2.12 -31.29
CA ASP A 99 -0.83 -3.09 -31.81
C ASP A 99 -0.37 -4.53 -31.63
N HIS A 100 0.94 -4.76 -31.75
CA HIS A 100 1.53 -6.08 -31.58
C HIS A 100 1.56 -6.50 -30.09
N ILE A 101 1.79 -5.54 -29.20
CA ILE A 101 1.80 -5.74 -27.74
C ILE A 101 0.38 -5.94 -27.22
N LYS A 102 -0.58 -5.12 -27.65
CA LYS A 102 -2.00 -5.20 -27.29
C LYS A 102 -2.58 -6.58 -27.63
N ASN A 103 -2.37 -7.05 -28.86
CA ASN A 103 -2.89 -8.34 -29.31
C ASN A 103 -2.31 -9.53 -28.52
N ARG A 104 -1.06 -9.44 -28.06
CA ARG A 104 -0.49 -10.43 -27.15
C ARG A 104 -1.09 -10.32 -25.74
N LEU A 105 -1.16 -9.11 -25.19
CA LEU A 105 -1.70 -8.88 -23.85
C LEU A 105 -3.15 -9.33 -23.73
N THR A 106 -4.01 -9.02 -24.71
CA THR A 106 -5.43 -9.41 -24.70
C THR A 106 -5.62 -10.93 -24.83
N ARG A 107 -4.67 -11.67 -25.42
CA ARG A 107 -4.72 -13.14 -25.48
C ARG A 107 -4.21 -13.79 -24.20
N GLU A 108 -3.22 -13.20 -23.53
CA GLU A 108 -2.55 -13.81 -22.37
C GLU A 108 -3.11 -13.33 -21.03
N ILE A 109 -3.67 -12.11 -20.96
CA ILE A 109 -4.25 -11.52 -19.75
C ILE A 109 -5.77 -11.54 -19.89
N SER A 110 -6.39 -12.30 -18.99
CA SER A 110 -7.83 -12.49 -18.78
C SER A 110 -8.71 -11.24 -19.04
N GLU A 111 -9.95 -11.49 -19.47
CA GLU A 111 -11.05 -10.56 -19.84
C GLU A 111 -11.29 -9.35 -18.91
N ASN A 112 -10.70 -9.30 -17.71
CA ASN A 112 -10.84 -8.21 -16.75
C ASN A 112 -9.79 -7.10 -16.87
N SER A 113 -9.03 -7.03 -17.97
CA SER A 113 -8.08 -5.93 -18.21
C SER A 113 -8.79 -4.71 -18.81
N SER A 114 -8.55 -3.53 -18.23
CA SER A 114 -8.96 -2.25 -18.81
C SER A 114 -7.75 -1.57 -19.43
N VAL A 115 -7.87 -1.19 -20.70
CA VAL A 115 -6.79 -0.56 -21.47
C VAL A 115 -7.09 0.92 -21.61
N LEU A 116 -6.15 1.78 -21.22
CA LEU A 116 -6.28 3.23 -21.33
C LEU A 116 -5.42 3.73 -22.49
N ILE A 117 -6.05 4.19 -23.57
CA ILE A 117 -5.31 4.74 -24.73
C ILE A 117 -5.15 6.25 -24.58
N ALA A 118 -3.91 6.72 -24.43
CA ALA A 118 -3.58 8.14 -24.51
C ALA A 118 -2.82 8.42 -25.82
N GLN A 119 -3.24 9.42 -26.60
CA GLN A 119 -2.53 9.85 -27.80
C GLN A 119 -1.81 11.18 -27.52
N ASN A 120 -0.55 11.28 -27.92
CA ASN A 120 0.21 12.53 -27.81
C ASN A 120 -0.30 13.56 -28.83
N ALA A 121 -0.84 14.69 -28.36
CA ALA A 121 -1.39 15.75 -29.22
C ALA A 121 -0.33 16.69 -29.86
N ALA A 122 0.97 16.44 -29.66
CA ALA A 122 2.06 17.35 -30.05
C ALA A 122 2.84 16.93 -31.32
N ARG A 123 2.45 15.84 -31.97
CA ARG A 123 2.96 15.45 -33.28
C ARG A 123 1.83 14.76 -34.04
N GLU A 124 1.61 15.15 -35.29
CA GLU A 124 0.83 14.39 -36.28
C GLU A 124 1.49 13.04 -36.64
N GLU A 125 2.07 12.35 -35.66
CA GLU A 125 2.52 10.98 -35.77
C GLU A 125 1.87 10.19 -34.65
N GLU A 126 0.91 9.40 -35.08
CA GLU A 126 0.02 8.51 -34.35
C GLU A 126 0.82 7.58 -33.40
N GLN A 127 1.07 8.05 -32.18
CA GLN A 127 1.54 7.20 -31.10
C GLN A 127 0.43 7.08 -30.06
N ASN A 128 -0.25 5.93 -30.11
CA ASN A 128 -1.11 5.44 -29.05
C ASN A 128 -0.26 5.22 -27.78
N LEU A 129 -0.89 5.12 -26.63
CA LEU A 129 -0.29 4.68 -25.36
C LEU A 129 -1.22 3.57 -24.83
N LEU A 130 -0.75 2.65 -23.98
CA LEU A 130 -1.56 1.57 -23.39
C LEU A 130 -1.37 1.50 -21.88
#